data_AF-A0A9P0MFF9-F1
#
_entry.id   AF-A0A9P0MFF9-F1
#
_cell.length_a   1.000
_cell.length_b   1.000
_cell.length_c   1.000
_cell.angle_alpha   90.00
_cell.angle_beta   90.00
_cell.angle_gamma   90.00
#
_symmetry.space_group_name_H-M   'P 1'
#
loop_
_entity.id
_entity.type
_entity.pdbx_description
1 polymer ?
#
loop_
_entity_poly.entity_id
_entity_poly.type
_entity_poly.pdbx_seq_one_letter_code
_entity_poly.pdbx_strand_id
1 'polypeptide(L)'
;MDFGCTGTIRQNRLEKCPLNKSAMKKSHRGSMDSYVNSTKEVIVMQWKDNSIVHVASNCFVLQPTKAARRYSAADKKYIMVEMPHAIQQYNTNMGGTDLMDRNISNYRPQLRNNKWWWQVFIHLLCASVSNAWILYRISKDEKKRNLVLMNSWTVLVLLIYLALSDTLYQHIYF
;
A
#
# COMPACT_ATOMS: atom_id res chain seq x y z
N MET A 1 24.21 -1.39 -6.54
CA MET A 1 23.01 -1.46 -5.69
C MET A 1 21.91 -2.01 -6.57
N ASP A 2 21.57 -3.28 -6.39
CA ASP A 2 20.53 -3.91 -7.20
C ASP A 2 19.18 -3.74 -6.50
N PHE A 3 18.18 -3.25 -7.23
CA PHE A 3 16.85 -3.01 -6.67
C PHE A 3 15.99 -4.27 -6.80
N GLY A 4 15.44 -4.71 -5.67
CA GLY A 4 14.46 -5.79 -5.60
C GLY A 4 13.03 -5.26 -5.82
N CYS A 5 12.29 -5.90 -6.72
CA CYS A 5 10.92 -5.54 -7.10
C CYS A 5 10.05 -6.80 -7.03
N THR A 6 8.88 -6.68 -6.39
CA THR A 6 7.84 -7.71 -6.39
C THR A 6 6.49 -7.05 -6.59
N GLY A 7 5.66 -7.57 -7.49
CA GLY A 7 4.38 -6.98 -7.79
C GLY A 7 3.40 -7.93 -8.46
N THR A 8 2.11 -7.65 -8.30
CA THR A 8 1.05 -8.37 -8.99
C THR A 8 1.00 -7.98 -10.46
N ILE A 9 0.79 -8.96 -11.34
CA ILE A 9 0.63 -8.75 -12.78
C ILE A 9 -0.80 -9.10 -13.17
N ARG A 10 -1.41 -8.27 -14.02
CA ARG A 10 -2.72 -8.59 -14.61
C ARG A 10 -2.57 -9.71 -15.65
N GLN A 11 -3.53 -10.63 -15.69
CA GLN A 11 -3.49 -11.79 -16.59
C GLN A 11 -3.30 -11.43 -18.09
N ASN A 12 -3.85 -10.30 -18.53
CA ASN A 12 -3.72 -9.79 -19.90
C ASN A 12 -2.32 -9.25 -20.23
N ARG A 13 -1.41 -9.16 -19.25
CA ARG A 13 -0.01 -8.77 -19.47
C ARG A 13 0.93 -9.98 -19.53
N LEU A 14 0.40 -11.20 -19.49
CA LEU A 14 1.14 -12.46 -19.50
C LEU A 14 1.02 -13.22 -20.83
N GLU A 15 0.76 -12.53 -21.95
CA GLU A 15 0.49 -13.18 -23.24
C GLU A 15 1.68 -13.94 -23.80
N LYS A 16 2.91 -13.48 -23.53
CA LYS A 16 4.16 -14.13 -23.97
C LYS A 16 4.75 -15.10 -22.94
N CYS A 17 4.12 -15.26 -21.78
CA CYS A 17 4.64 -16.10 -20.71
C CYS A 17 4.10 -17.53 -20.87
N PRO A 18 4.94 -18.58 -20.85
CA PRO A 18 4.54 -19.97 -21.12
C PRO A 18 3.81 -20.65 -19.94
N LEU A 19 3.18 -19.87 -19.05
CA LEU A 19 2.43 -20.39 -17.92
C LEU A 19 1.05 -20.92 -18.34
N ASN A 20 0.66 -22.08 -17.80
CA ASN A 20 -0.55 -22.77 -18.22
C ASN A 20 -1.81 -22.21 -17.52
N LYS A 21 -2.39 -21.17 -18.13
CA LYS A 21 -3.57 -20.45 -17.60
C LYS A 21 -4.82 -21.33 -17.52
N SER A 22 -5.01 -22.27 -18.44
CA SER A 22 -6.21 -23.12 -18.48
C SER A 22 -6.14 -24.25 -17.46
N ALA A 23 -4.96 -24.86 -17.28
CA ALA A 23 -4.72 -25.85 -16.24
C ALA A 23 -4.93 -25.25 -14.84
N MET A 24 -4.39 -24.05 -14.59
CA MET A 24 -4.58 -23.39 -13.28
C MET A 24 -6.04 -23.04 -12.97
N LYS A 25 -6.91 -22.85 -13.96
CA LYS A 25 -8.35 -22.67 -13.68
C LYS A 25 -8.98 -23.93 -13.10
N LYS A 26 -8.52 -25.11 -13.50
CA LYS A 26 -9.05 -26.42 -13.06
C LYS A 26 -8.38 -26.98 -11.81
N SER A 27 -7.22 -26.46 -11.42
CA SER A 27 -6.46 -26.96 -10.27
C SER A 27 -7.14 -26.67 -8.93
N HIS A 28 -6.68 -27.31 -7.86
CA HIS A 28 -7.22 -27.09 -6.53
C HIS A 28 -6.71 -25.76 -5.93
N ARG A 29 -7.42 -25.22 -4.93
CA ARG A 29 -6.97 -24.03 -4.21
C ARG A 29 -5.66 -24.31 -3.49
N GLY A 30 -4.69 -23.40 -3.59
CA GLY A 30 -3.32 -23.58 -3.14
C GLY A 30 -2.36 -24.04 -4.22
N SER A 31 -2.86 -24.46 -5.39
CA SER A 31 -1.99 -24.82 -6.52
C SER A 31 -1.13 -23.63 -6.98
N MET A 32 0.13 -23.93 -7.31
CA MET A 32 1.15 -22.98 -7.71
C MET A 32 1.80 -23.42 -9.01
N ASP A 33 2.13 -22.47 -9.86
CA ASP A 33 2.95 -22.67 -11.05
C ASP A 33 3.94 -21.51 -11.19
N SER A 34 5.10 -21.74 -11.79
CA SER A 34 6.10 -20.69 -11.96
C SER A 34 6.92 -20.86 -13.22
N TYR A 35 7.29 -19.73 -13.78
CA TYR A 35 8.16 -19.62 -14.93
C TYR A 35 9.28 -18.65 -14.60
N VAL A 36 10.50 -19.09 -14.83
CA VAL A 36 11.70 -18.26 -14.69
C VAL A 36 12.14 -17.85 -16.09
N ASN A 37 12.45 -16.58 -16.28
CA ASN A 37 12.95 -16.09 -17.55
C ASN A 37 14.28 -16.79 -17.93
N SER A 38 14.63 -16.79 -19.22
CA SER A 38 15.90 -17.34 -19.73
C SER A 38 17.12 -16.74 -19.04
N THR A 39 17.07 -15.45 -18.68
CA THR A 39 18.13 -14.74 -17.95
C THR A 39 18.19 -15.10 -16.45
N LYS A 40 17.20 -15.84 -15.93
CA LYS A 40 17.03 -16.20 -14.51
C LYS A 40 16.94 -15.03 -13.52
N GLU A 41 16.72 -13.81 -14.02
CA GLU A 41 16.61 -12.60 -13.19
C GLU A 41 15.20 -12.36 -12.65
N VAL A 42 14.18 -12.83 -13.37
CA VAL A 42 12.77 -12.60 -13.03
C VAL A 42 12.02 -13.92 -13.02
N ILE A 43 11.28 -14.14 -11.94
CA ILE A 43 10.32 -15.22 -11.81
C ILE A 43 8.91 -14.67 -11.90
N VAL A 44 8.08 -15.32 -12.72
CA VAL A 44 6.64 -15.08 -12.79
C VAL A 44 5.96 -16.30 -12.19
N MET A 45 5.09 -16.08 -11.21
CA MET A 45 4.38 -17.13 -10.50
C MET A 45 2.87 -16.96 -10.61
N GLN A 46 2.17 -18.08 -10.58
CA GLN A 46 0.72 -18.15 -10.48
C GLN A 46 0.36 -18.87 -9.18
N TRP A 47 -0.62 -18.35 -8.46
CA TRP A 47 -1.15 -18.99 -7.28
C TRP A 47 -2.66 -18.91 -7.29
N LYS A 48 -3.34 -20.04 -7.04
CA LYS A 48 -4.80 -20.07 -6.96
C LYS A 48 -5.26 -19.97 -5.52
N ASP A 49 -5.83 -18.83 -5.18
CA ASP A 49 -6.62 -18.66 -3.97
C ASP A 49 -8.12 -18.79 -4.31
N ASN A 50 -8.94 -17.79 -3.99
CA ASN A 50 -10.30 -17.69 -4.53
C ASN A 50 -10.29 -17.42 -6.05
N SER A 51 -9.33 -16.62 -6.48
CA SER A 51 -9.02 -16.35 -7.88
C SER A 51 -7.53 -16.60 -8.14
N ILE A 52 -7.16 -16.69 -9.41
CA ILE A 52 -5.77 -16.86 -9.80
C ILE A 52 -5.07 -15.50 -9.67
N VAL A 53 -4.02 -15.45 -8.87
CA VAL A 53 -3.15 -14.30 -8.71
C VAL A 53 -1.86 -14.57 -9.46
N HIS A 54 -1.40 -13.58 -10.21
CA HIS A 54 -0.10 -13.61 -10.84
C HIS A 54 0.83 -12.59 -10.19
N VAL A 55 2.06 -13.00 -9.87
CA VAL A 55 3.08 -12.15 -9.27
C VAL A 55 4.36 -12.30 -10.08
N ALA A 56 5.09 -11.20 -10.29
CA ALA A 56 6.49 -11.27 -10.70
C ALA A 56 7.38 -10.75 -9.59
N SER A 57 8.56 -11.34 -9.50
CA SER A 57 9.60 -10.93 -8.57
C SER A 57 10.97 -11.13 -9.20
N ASN A 58 11.93 -10.27 -8.86
CA ASN A 58 13.35 -10.48 -9.14
C ASN A 58 14.16 -10.79 -7.86
N CYS A 59 13.51 -10.79 -6.69
CA CYS A 59 14.17 -10.92 -5.39
C CYS A 59 13.62 -12.06 -4.52
N PHE A 60 12.42 -12.57 -4.82
CA PHE A 60 11.78 -13.64 -4.09
C PHE A 60 11.33 -14.78 -5.00
N VAL A 61 11.49 -16.00 -4.52
CA VAL A 61 11.08 -17.24 -5.19
C VAL A 61 9.84 -17.85 -4.52
N LEU A 62 9.37 -18.99 -5.03
CA LEU A 62 8.17 -19.66 -4.50
C LEU A 62 8.40 -20.28 -3.12
N GLN A 63 9.57 -20.90 -2.94
CA GLN A 63 9.92 -21.63 -1.73
C GLN A 63 10.71 -20.74 -0.74
N PRO A 64 10.56 -20.92 0.58
CA PRO A 64 9.68 -21.88 1.24
C PRO A 64 8.22 -21.46 1.18
N THR A 65 7.30 -22.40 0.93
CA THR A 65 5.87 -22.13 1.07
C THR A 65 5.48 -22.01 2.55
N LYS A 66 4.51 -21.15 2.84
CA LYS A 66 3.95 -20.99 4.19
C LYS A 66 2.45 -21.20 4.15
N ALA A 67 1.94 -21.96 5.10
CA ALA A 67 0.49 -22.13 5.25
C ALA A 67 -0.15 -20.82 5.73
N ALA A 68 -1.08 -20.28 4.94
CA ALA A 68 -1.85 -19.10 5.27
C ALA A 68 -3.29 -19.48 5.63
N ARG A 69 -3.78 -18.95 6.75
CA ARG A 69 -5.18 -19.12 7.15
C ARG A 69 -6.07 -18.28 6.25
N ARG A 70 -6.91 -18.91 5.43
CA ARG A 70 -7.82 -18.26 4.49
C ARG A 70 -9.25 -18.76 4.68
N TYR A 71 -10.21 -17.86 4.51
CA TYR A 71 -11.62 -18.25 4.53
C TYR A 71 -12.00 -18.90 3.21
N SER A 72 -12.65 -20.06 3.27
CA SER A 72 -13.27 -20.73 2.13
C SER A 72 -14.76 -20.46 2.16
N ALA A 73 -15.26 -19.73 1.16
CA ALA A 73 -16.70 -19.50 1.02
C ALA A 73 -17.46 -20.79 0.69
N ALA A 74 -16.83 -21.70 -0.05
CA ALA A 74 -17.41 -23.00 -0.41
C ALA A 74 -17.62 -23.88 0.84
N ASP A 75 -16.64 -23.93 1.72
CA ASP A 75 -16.67 -24.76 2.93
C ASP A 75 -17.18 -24.02 4.18
N LYS A 76 -17.47 -22.71 4.05
CA LYS A 76 -17.84 -21.78 5.13
C LYS A 76 -16.93 -21.87 6.37
N LYS A 77 -15.65 -22.19 6.17
CA LYS A 77 -14.67 -22.38 7.24
C LYS A 77 -13.31 -21.82 6.85
N TYR A 78 -12.47 -21.61 7.85
CA TYR A 78 -11.07 -21.30 7.62
C TYR A 78 -10.30 -22.57 7.24
N ILE A 79 -9.54 -22.49 6.16
CA ILE A 79 -8.66 -23.54 5.68
C ILE A 79 -7.22 -23.00 5.67
N MET A 80 -6.26 -23.93 5.78
CA MET A 80 -4.84 -23.61 5.60
C MET A 80 -4.51 -23.83 4.13
N VAL A 81 -4.12 -22.76 3.45
CA VAL A 81 -3.72 -22.80 2.03
C VAL A 81 -2.24 -22.52 1.96
N GLU A 82 -1.48 -23.39 1.28
CA GLU A 82 -0.08 -23.10 1.02
C GLU A 82 0.05 -21.84 0.17
N MET A 83 0.92 -20.93 0.60
CA MET A 83 1.16 -19.65 -0.05
C MET A 83 2.65 -19.52 -0.40
N PRO A 84 3.00 -19.08 -1.63
CA PRO A 84 4.38 -18.84 -2.01
C PRO A 84 5.04 -17.75 -1.17
N HIS A 85 6.36 -17.89 -0.93
CA HIS A 85 7.15 -16.92 -0.18
C HIS A 85 7.05 -15.49 -0.77
N ALA A 86 7.19 -15.34 -2.08
CA ALA A 86 7.08 -14.03 -2.72
C ALA A 86 5.70 -13.36 -2.54
N ILE A 87 4.61 -14.14 -2.49
CA ILE A 87 3.26 -13.61 -2.20
C ILE A 87 3.15 -13.19 -0.74
N GLN A 88 3.79 -13.94 0.17
CA GLN A 88 3.87 -13.57 1.58
C GLN A 88 4.58 -12.22 1.76
N GLN A 89 5.75 -12.06 1.13
CA GLN A 89 6.53 -10.83 1.17
C GLN A 89 5.76 -9.66 0.56
N TYR A 90 5.10 -9.90 -0.57
CA TYR A 90 4.22 -8.91 -1.18
C TYR A 90 3.12 -8.43 -0.22
N ASN A 91 2.37 -9.36 0.38
CA ASN A 91 1.29 -9.02 1.30
C ASN A 91 1.77 -8.30 2.58
N THR A 92 2.99 -8.59 3.03
CA THR A 92 3.58 -7.94 4.21
C THR A 92 3.97 -6.50 3.91
N ASN A 93 4.40 -6.21 2.68
CA ASN A 93 5.02 -4.93 2.32
C ASN A 93 4.09 -4.00 1.51
N MET A 94 3.00 -4.50 0.92
CA MET A 94 2.09 -3.72 0.05
C MET A 94 1.38 -2.57 0.78
N GLY A 95 1.12 -2.71 2.09
CA GLY A 95 0.26 -1.79 2.84
C GLY A 95 0.85 -0.43 3.21
N GLY A 96 2.11 -0.15 2.84
CA GLY A 96 2.79 1.10 3.22
C GLY A 96 2.10 2.36 2.68
N THR A 97 1.73 2.36 1.39
CA THR A 97 1.06 3.49 0.74
C THR A 97 -0.36 3.68 1.28
N ASP A 98 -1.14 2.60 1.38
CA ASP A 98 -2.51 2.64 1.90
C ASP A 98 -2.54 3.16 3.35
N LEU A 99 -1.52 2.83 4.16
CA LEU A 99 -1.38 3.36 5.51
C LEU A 99 -1.11 4.87 5.50
N MET A 100 -0.25 5.36 4.60
CA MET A 100 -0.01 6.79 4.43
C MET A 100 -1.29 7.52 4.02
N ASP A 101 -2.00 7.00 3.02
CA ASP A 101 -3.25 7.59 2.52
C ASP A 101 -4.32 7.64 3.61
N ARG A 102 -4.44 6.56 4.40
CA ARG A 102 -5.33 6.52 5.57
C ARG A 102 -4.94 7.56 6.62
N ASN A 103 -3.65 7.68 6.94
CA ASN A 103 -3.17 8.67 7.91
C ASN A 103 -3.49 10.09 7.45
N ILE A 104 -3.19 10.41 6.19
CA ILE A 104 -3.51 11.72 5.61
C ILE A 104 -5.01 11.96 5.63
N SER A 105 -5.82 10.99 5.20
CA SER A 105 -7.29 11.13 5.13
C SER A 105 -7.94 11.39 6.49
N ASN A 106 -7.41 10.81 7.57
CA ASN A 106 -7.98 10.98 8.91
C ASN A 106 -7.80 12.41 9.47
N TYR A 107 -6.73 13.10 9.06
CA TYR A 107 -6.39 14.44 9.57
C TYR A 107 -6.54 15.54 8.51
N ARG A 108 -6.98 15.19 7.30
CA ARG A 108 -7.12 16.14 6.21
C ARG A 108 -8.24 17.14 6.53
N PRO A 109 -7.95 18.44 6.59
CA PRO A 109 -8.97 19.45 6.81
C PRO A 109 -9.86 19.57 5.56
N GLN A 110 -11.17 19.64 5.77
CA GLN A 110 -12.16 19.81 4.70
C GLN A 110 -12.26 21.27 4.27
N LEU A 111 -11.19 21.80 3.66
CA LEU A 111 -11.16 23.15 3.12
C LEU A 111 -11.56 23.12 1.65
N ARG A 112 -12.72 23.71 1.34
CA ARG A 112 -13.20 23.85 -0.04
C ARG A 112 -12.59 25.10 -0.67
N ASN A 113 -11.60 24.90 -1.53
CA ASN A 113 -10.99 25.94 -2.37
C ASN A 113 -11.00 25.51 -3.83
N ASN A 114 -11.28 26.45 -4.73
CA ASN A 114 -11.37 26.18 -6.18
C ASN A 114 -9.98 26.12 -6.87
N LYS A 115 -8.90 26.47 -6.15
CA LYS A 115 -7.54 26.48 -6.69
C LYS A 115 -6.91 25.08 -6.54
N TRP A 116 -6.58 24.43 -7.66
CA TRP A 116 -6.04 23.05 -7.67
C TRP A 116 -4.76 22.88 -6.85
N TRP A 117 -3.88 23.88 -6.87
CA TRP A 117 -2.60 23.86 -6.15
C TRP A 117 -2.78 23.84 -4.62
N TRP A 118 -3.92 24.33 -4.11
CA TRP A 118 -4.22 24.27 -2.68
C TRP A 118 -4.36 22.83 -2.19
N GLN A 119 -4.94 21.95 -3.02
CA GLN A 119 -5.08 20.53 -2.67
C GLN A 119 -3.71 19.84 -2.59
N VAL A 120 -2.79 20.20 -3.48
CA VAL A 120 -1.41 19.70 -3.45
C VAL A 120 -0.68 20.20 -2.19
N PHE A 121 -0.79 21.49 -1.88
CA PHE A 121 -0.18 22.09 -0.70
C PHE A 121 -0.66 21.43 0.61
N ILE A 122 -1.98 21.30 0.79
CA ILE A 122 -2.55 20.66 1.98
C ILE A 122 -2.14 19.19 2.08
N HIS A 123 -2.08 18.46 0.95
CA HIS A 123 -1.61 17.08 0.95
C HIS A 123 -0.15 16.97 1.42
N LEU A 124 0.76 17.79 0.88
CA LEU A 124 2.17 17.81 1.29
C LEU A 124 2.36 18.17 2.76
N LEU A 125 1.56 19.12 3.27
CA LEU A 125 1.57 19.50 4.67
C LEU A 125 1.10 18.35 5.56
N CYS A 126 -0.03 17.71 5.24
CA CYS A 126 -0.54 16.56 5.98
C CYS A 126 0.43 15.37 5.96
N ALA A 127 1.05 15.09 4.80
CA ALA A 127 2.06 14.05 4.66
C ALA A 127 3.30 14.34 5.53
N SER A 128 3.79 15.59 5.53
CA SER A 128 4.93 16.01 6.35
C SER A 128 4.66 15.86 7.85
N VAL A 129 3.46 16.23 8.32
CA VAL A 129 3.04 16.04 9.71
C VAL A 129 2.94 14.57 10.09
N SER A 130 2.33 13.75 9.23
CA SER A 130 2.26 12.30 9.41
C SER A 130 3.66 11.68 9.51
N ASN A 131 4.58 12.08 8.64
CA ASN A 131 5.97 11.61 8.66
C ASN A 131 6.72 12.08 9.91
N ALA A 132 6.56 13.35 10.32
CA ALA A 132 7.13 13.87 11.56
C ALA A 132 6.63 13.09 12.79
N TRP A 133 5.35 12.73 12.82
CA TRP A 133 4.78 11.89 13.87
C TRP A 133 5.37 10.47 13.88
N ILE A 134 5.57 9.85 12.72
CA ILE A 134 6.21 8.53 12.61
C ILE A 134 7.67 8.61 13.08
N LEU A 135 8.44 9.62 12.62
CA LEU A 135 9.83 9.83 13.05
C LEU A 135 9.91 10.06 14.56
N TYR A 136 9.00 10.85 15.11
CA TYR A 136 8.88 11.08 16.54
C TYR A 136 8.55 9.79 17.32
N ARG A 137 7.68 8.93 16.76
CA ARG A 137 7.36 7.61 17.35
C ARG A 137 8.57 6.68 17.35
N ILE A 138 9.33 6.65 16.26
CA ILE A 138 10.55 5.83 16.11
C ILE A 138 11.65 6.33 17.06
N SER A 139 11.84 7.65 17.18
CA SER A 139 12.83 8.22 18.11
C SER A 139 12.42 8.09 19.58
N LYS A 140 11.12 7.92 19.86
CA LYS A 140 10.57 7.80 21.21
C LYS A 140 10.65 6.44 21.87
N ASP A 141 11.06 5.39 21.16
CA ASP A 141 11.42 4.12 21.80
C ASP A 141 12.68 4.25 22.68
N GLU A 142 13.37 5.41 22.69
CA GLU A 142 14.48 5.71 23.60
C GLU A 142 14.17 6.56 24.85
N LYS A 143 13.07 7.34 24.93
CA LYS A 143 12.67 8.08 26.17
C LYS A 143 11.28 8.76 26.13
N LYS A 144 10.64 8.82 27.32
CA LYS A 144 9.22 9.11 27.62
C LYS A 144 8.60 10.45 27.15
N ARG A 145 7.29 10.32 26.79
CA ARG A 145 6.07 11.17 27.01
C ARG A 145 5.79 12.49 26.26
N ASN A 146 4.48 12.65 26.02
CA ASN A 146 3.61 13.78 25.65
C ASN A 146 3.96 14.67 24.44
N LEU A 147 3.27 14.45 23.31
CA LEU A 147 2.94 15.52 22.36
C LEU A 147 1.50 15.33 21.87
N VAL A 148 0.62 16.19 22.36
CA VAL A 148 -0.70 16.49 21.81
C VAL A 148 -0.47 17.35 20.55
N LEU A 149 0.21 16.81 19.52
CA LEU A 149 0.43 17.57 18.28
C LEU A 149 -0.75 17.41 17.33
N MET A 150 -1.28 16.20 17.17
CA MET A 150 -2.29 15.94 16.15
C MET A 150 -3.63 16.66 16.40
N ASN A 151 -4.05 16.84 17.66
CA ASN A 151 -5.25 17.62 17.98
C ASN A 151 -5.03 19.14 17.85
N SER A 152 -3.78 19.62 17.96
CA SER A 152 -3.43 21.02 17.78
C SER A 152 -3.25 21.40 16.30
N TRP A 153 -2.91 20.45 15.43
CA TRP A 153 -2.73 20.69 13.99
C TRP A 153 -4.00 21.09 13.26
N THR A 154 -5.15 20.49 13.58
CA THR A 154 -6.44 20.88 12.99
C THR A 154 -6.80 22.32 13.36
N VAL A 155 -6.54 22.70 14.62
CA VAL A 155 -6.73 24.07 15.11
C VAL A 155 -5.76 25.04 14.43
N LEU A 156 -4.50 24.67 14.25
CA LEU A 156 -3.48 25.52 13.63
C LEU A 156 -3.76 25.75 12.13
N VAL A 157 -4.23 24.73 11.40
CA VAL A 157 -4.65 24.88 10.00
C VAL A 157 -5.93 25.73 9.88
N LEU A 158 -6.89 25.58 10.81
CA LEU A 158 -8.06 26.47 10.87
C LEU A 158 -7.66 27.93 11.15
N LEU A 159 -6.70 28.16 12.06
CA LEU A 159 -6.19 29.50 12.37
C LEU A 159 -5.44 30.11 11.19
N ILE A 160 -4.62 29.34 10.47
CA ILE A 160 -3.96 29.81 9.23
C ILE A 160 -5.00 30.13 8.16
N TYR A 161 -6.05 29.30 8.01
CA TYR A 161 -7.13 29.57 7.07
C TYR A 161 -7.88 30.87 7.40
N LEU A 162 -8.23 31.09 8.68
CA LEU A 162 -8.87 32.33 9.15
C LEU A 162 -7.97 33.55 8.92
N ALA A 163 -6.68 33.46 9.25
CA ALA A 163 -5.73 34.55 9.02
C ALA A 163 -5.52 34.85 7.52
N LEU A 164 -5.57 33.83 6.65
CA LEU A 164 -5.47 33.98 5.20
C LEU A 164 -6.78 34.44 4.55
N SER A 165 -7.95 34.11 5.12
CA SER A 165 -9.22 34.65 4.65
C SER A 165 -9.33 36.14 4.97
N ASP A 166 -8.94 36.54 6.19
CA ASP A 166 -9.02 37.94 6.61
C ASP A 166 -8.07 38.85 5.81
N THR A 167 -6.88 38.37 5.48
CA THR A 167 -5.91 39.09 4.63
C THR A 167 -6.35 39.18 3.16
N LEU A 168 -7.10 38.20 2.64
CA LEU A 168 -7.67 38.25 1.29
C LEU A 168 -8.91 39.17 1.19
N TYR A 169 -9.70 39.30 2.25
CA TYR A 169 -10.83 40.24 2.29
C TYR A 169 -10.38 41.70 2.38
N GLN A 170 -9.23 41.99 3.02
CA GLN A 170 -8.68 43.35 3.10
C GLN A 170 -8.11 43.89 1.79
N HIS A 171 -7.83 43.03 0.79
CA HIS A 171 -7.28 43.44 -0.51
C HIS A 171 -8.31 43.49 -1.66
N ILE A 172 -9.60 43.23 -1.40
CA ILE A 172 -10.68 43.28 -2.41
C ILE A 172 -11.57 44.53 -2.24
N TYR A 173 -11.34 45.33 -1.19
CA TYR A 173 -12.01 46.61 -0.97
C TYR A 173 -11.00 47.75 -0.86
N PHE A 174 -10.26 48.03 -1.94
CA PHE A 174 -9.70 49.35 -2.26
C PHE A 174 -9.52 49.45 -3.77
#